data_AF-A0A077KMU3-F1
#
_entry.id   AF-A0A077KMU3-F1
#
_cell.length_a   1.000
_cell.length_b   1.000
_cell.length_c   1.000
_cell.angle_alpha   90.00
_cell.angle_beta   90.00
_cell.angle_gamma   90.00
#
_symmetry.space_group_name_H-M   'P 1'
#
loop_
_entity.id
_entity.type
_entity.pdbx_description
1 polymer ?
#
loop_
_entity_poly.entity_id
_entity_poly.type
_entity_poly.pdbx_seq_one_letter_code
_entity_poly.pdbx_strand_id
1 'polypeptide(L)'
;MYKYYFRTGYGSSKLLIEFFKDAESNNFISDLLAAISELKPEVMDIPELWMNDEILLNINTEMGKFTVSTDIWGFVFIMAENNQECIFKINSILEVTENFEKEAVDFEKYKLK
;
A
#
# COMPACT_ATOMS: atom_id res chain seq x y z
N MET A 1 -1.80 -15.65 2.01
CA MET A 1 -2.38 -14.92 0.86
C MET A 1 -2.74 -13.56 1.37
N TYR A 2 -2.14 -12.51 0.82
CA TYR A 2 -2.29 -11.16 1.33
C TYR A 2 -3.70 -10.66 1.09
N LYS A 3 -4.40 -10.23 2.15
CA LYS A 3 -5.73 -9.63 2.02
C LYS A 3 -5.64 -8.13 2.19
N TYR A 4 -6.31 -7.41 1.29
CA TYR A 4 -6.24 -5.97 1.27
C TYR A 4 -7.56 -5.30 0.90
N TYR A 5 -7.67 -4.05 1.30
CA TYR A 5 -8.72 -3.13 0.92
C TYR A 5 -8.17 -2.07 -0.04
N PHE A 6 -8.99 -1.69 -1.01
CA PHE A 6 -8.78 -0.49 -1.82
C PHE A 6 -9.87 0.52 -1.47
N ARG A 7 -9.49 1.58 -0.73
CA ARG A 7 -10.43 2.48 -0.07
C ARG A 7 -9.89 3.89 0.06
N THR A 8 -10.73 4.82 0.50
CA THR A 8 -10.27 6.14 0.91
C THR A 8 -9.66 6.13 2.31
N GLY A 9 -8.75 7.06 2.57
CA GLY A 9 -8.33 7.40 3.94
C GLY A 9 -9.50 7.95 4.77
N TYR A 10 -9.44 7.83 6.09
CA TYR A 10 -10.48 8.39 6.97
C TYR A 10 -10.56 9.92 6.81
N GLY A 11 -11.75 10.43 6.48
CA GLY A 11 -11.95 11.87 6.23
C GLY A 11 -11.22 12.43 5.01
N SER A 12 -10.66 11.57 4.17
CA SER A 12 -9.89 11.95 3.00
C SER A 12 -10.60 11.50 1.72
N SER A 13 -10.44 12.27 0.64
CA SER A 13 -10.82 11.84 -0.71
C SER A 13 -9.73 11.01 -1.39
N LYS A 14 -8.53 10.93 -0.80
CA LYS A 14 -7.40 10.17 -1.35
C LYS A 14 -7.56 8.68 -1.06
N LEU A 15 -7.35 7.87 -2.09
CA LEU A 15 -7.31 6.43 -2.03
C LEU A 15 -5.97 5.94 -1.50
N LEU A 16 -6.05 4.77 -0.86
CA LEU A 16 -4.93 3.98 -0.36
C LEU A 16 -5.24 2.50 -0.53
N ILE A 17 -4.19 1.69 -0.44
CA ILE A 17 -4.30 0.24 -0.30
C ILE A 17 -3.93 -0.09 1.15
N GLU A 18 -4.82 -0.78 1.86
CA GLU A 18 -4.59 -1.25 3.23
C GLU A 18 -4.52 -2.77 3.23
N PHE A 19 -3.38 -3.32 3.61
CA PHE A 19 -3.24 -4.73 3.94
C PHE A 19 -3.52 -4.94 5.42
N PHE A 20 -4.36 -5.92 5.71
CA PHE A 20 -4.78 -6.25 7.07
C PHE A 20 -4.55 -7.72 7.43
N LYS A 21 -3.93 -8.49 6.51
CA LYS A 21 -3.61 -9.90 6.73
C LYS A 21 -2.36 -10.34 5.98
N ASP A 22 -1.51 -11.09 6.67
CA ASP A 22 -0.28 -11.75 6.21
C ASP A 22 0.84 -10.76 5.80
N ALA A 23 0.62 -9.45 5.84
CA ALA A 23 1.57 -8.42 5.42
C ALA A 23 2.69 -8.14 6.44
N GLU A 24 2.56 -8.65 7.66
CA GLU A 24 3.60 -8.71 8.69
C GLU A 24 4.72 -9.72 8.36
N SER A 25 4.53 -10.54 7.32
CA SER A 25 5.53 -11.51 6.85
C SER A 25 6.80 -10.81 6.34
N ASN A 26 7.96 -11.38 6.67
CA ASN A 26 9.27 -10.92 6.17
C ASN A 26 9.37 -10.90 4.63
N ASN A 27 8.50 -11.63 3.92
CA ASN A 27 8.48 -11.69 2.46
C ASN A 27 7.55 -10.67 1.82
N PHE A 28 6.73 -9.94 2.60
CA PHE A 28 5.70 -9.06 2.04
C PHE A 28 6.28 -8.01 1.08
N ILE A 29 7.35 -7.32 1.48
CA ILE A 29 7.96 -6.28 0.64
C ILE A 29 8.54 -6.87 -0.64
N SER A 30 9.21 -8.02 -0.58
CA SER A 30 9.74 -8.68 -1.79
C SER A 30 8.61 -9.12 -2.73
N ASP A 31 7.54 -9.66 -2.18
CA ASP A 31 6.39 -10.15 -2.96
C ASP A 31 5.62 -8.97 -3.59
N LEU A 32 5.46 -7.87 -2.86
CA LEU A 32 4.89 -6.62 -3.37
C LEU A 32 5.73 -6.06 -4.52
N LEU A 33 7.05 -5.93 -4.33
CA LEU A 33 7.97 -5.42 -5.36
C LEU A 33 7.99 -6.32 -6.61
N ALA A 34 7.91 -7.64 -6.42
CA ALA A 34 7.80 -8.59 -7.53
C ALA A 34 6.49 -8.41 -8.30
N ALA A 35 5.36 -8.27 -7.59
CA ALA A 35 4.05 -8.07 -8.19
C ALA A 35 4.00 -6.79 -9.03
N ILE A 36 4.54 -5.68 -8.52
CA ILE A 36 4.54 -4.39 -9.22
C ILE A 36 5.78 -4.16 -10.11
N SER A 37 6.54 -5.21 -10.42
CA SER A 37 7.81 -5.10 -11.14
C SER A 37 7.68 -4.40 -12.51
N GLU A 38 6.52 -4.44 -13.15
CA GLU A 38 6.24 -3.70 -14.38
C GLU A 38 6.31 -2.17 -14.23
N LEU A 39 6.19 -1.64 -13.00
CA LEU A 39 6.35 -0.22 -12.69
C LEU A 39 7.82 0.19 -12.47
N LYS A 40 8.74 -0.77 -12.51
CA LYS A 40 10.17 -0.62 -12.20
C LYS A 40 10.40 0.10 -10.86
N PRO A 41 9.93 -0.49 -9.75
CA PRO A 41 10.06 0.12 -8.44
C PRO A 41 11.54 0.23 -8.01
N GLU A 42 11.93 1.40 -7.55
CA GLU A 42 13.22 1.70 -6.95
C GLU A 42 12.99 2.18 -5.50
N VAL A 43 13.52 1.43 -4.55
CA VAL A 43 13.48 1.80 -3.14
C VAL A 43 14.45 2.96 -2.93
N MET A 44 13.92 4.13 -2.57
CA MET A 44 14.72 5.36 -2.54
C MET A 44 15.50 5.57 -1.26
N ASP A 45 15.04 5.04 -0.12
CA ASP A 45 15.67 5.28 1.19
C ASP A 45 15.62 4.06 2.10
N ILE A 46 16.54 4.03 3.07
CA ILE A 46 16.53 3.13 4.22
C ILE A 46 15.31 3.52 5.08
N PRO A 47 14.53 2.55 5.62
CA PRO A 47 13.33 2.84 6.38
C PRO A 47 13.56 3.92 7.43
N GLU A 48 12.86 5.06 7.28
CA GLU A 48 12.79 6.05 8.34
C GLU A 48 11.94 5.42 9.45
N LEU A 49 12.57 5.11 10.58
CA LEU A 49 11.85 4.79 11.81
C LEU A 49 11.24 6.10 12.31
N TRP A 50 9.93 6.25 12.15
CA TRP A 50 9.22 7.38 12.72
C TRP A 50 9.14 7.22 14.24
N MET A 51 9.08 8.33 14.98
CA MET A 51 8.94 8.32 16.45
C MET A 51 7.66 7.61 16.96
N ASN A 52 6.78 7.16 16.08
CA ASN A 52 5.45 6.63 16.36
C ASN A 52 5.30 5.14 16.03
N ASP A 53 6.36 4.33 16.16
CA ASP A 53 6.30 2.88 15.94
C ASP A 53 5.86 2.47 14.51
N GLU A 54 6.24 3.26 13.50
CA GLU A 54 5.96 2.99 12.09
C GLU A 54 7.25 3.00 11.26
N ILE A 55 7.31 2.08 10.28
CA ILE A 55 8.36 2.00 9.26
C ILE A 55 7.81 2.57 7.96
N LEU A 56 8.45 3.61 7.42
CA LEU A 56 8.13 4.14 6.10
C LEU A 56 9.17 3.74 5.05
N LEU A 57 8.70 3.20 3.93
CA LEU A 57 9.50 2.90 2.75
C LEU A 57 9.04 3.76 1.57
N ASN A 58 9.90 4.67 1.11
CA ASN A 58 9.64 5.49 -0.06
C ASN A 58 10.09 4.75 -1.32
N ILE A 59 9.18 4.59 -2.28
CA ILE A 59 9.42 3.89 -3.53
C ILE A 59 9.14 4.82 -4.70
N ASN A 60 10.08 4.88 -5.63
CA ASN A 60 9.92 5.57 -6.91
C ASN A 60 9.61 4.56 -8.02
N THR A 61 8.81 4.97 -8.99
CA THR A 61 8.47 4.18 -10.18
C THR A 61 8.51 5.06 -11.41
N GLU A 62 8.38 4.48 -12.61
CA GLU A 62 8.19 5.27 -13.83
C GLU A 62 6.90 6.10 -13.82
N MET A 63 5.92 5.73 -12.98
CA MET A 63 4.68 6.46 -12.78
C MET A 63 4.75 7.49 -11.64
N GLY A 64 5.91 7.62 -10.98
CA GLY A 64 6.13 8.52 -9.85
C GLY A 64 6.22 7.80 -8.50
N LYS A 65 6.16 8.59 -7.42
CA LYS A 65 6.49 8.12 -6.06
C LYS A 65 5.26 7.68 -5.28
N PHE A 66 5.46 6.69 -4.41
CA PHE A 66 4.52 6.28 -3.38
C PHE A 66 5.28 5.83 -2.12
N THR A 67 4.55 5.67 -1.01
CA THR A 67 5.09 5.26 0.28
C THR A 67 4.36 4.00 0.76
N VAL A 68 5.13 3.06 1.30
CA VAL A 68 4.61 1.92 2.07
C VAL A 68 4.85 2.22 3.54
N SER A 69 3.79 2.36 4.34
CA SER A 69 3.86 2.43 5.80
C SER A 69 3.55 1.08 6.40
N THR A 70 4.36 0.60 7.34
CA THR A 70 4.09 -0.60 8.15
C THR A 70 4.01 -0.20 9.61
N ASP A 71 2.90 -0.51 10.26
CA ASP A 71 2.73 -0.27 11.69
C ASP A 71 3.08 -1.49 12.55
N ILE A 72 3.19 -1.29 13.87
CA ILE A 72 3.43 -2.36 14.84
C ILE A 72 2.28 -3.35 15.02
N TRP A 73 1.09 -3.07 14.47
CA TRP A 73 -0.05 -3.97 14.53
C TRP A 73 -0.14 -4.88 13.30
N GLY A 74 0.82 -4.77 12.38
CA GLY A 74 0.89 -5.60 11.17
C GLY A 74 0.05 -5.08 10.02
N PHE A 75 -0.51 -3.86 10.11
CA PHE A 75 -1.13 -3.22 8.97
C PHE A 75 -0.07 -2.61 8.06
N VAL A 76 -0.29 -2.73 6.76
CA VAL A 76 0.54 -2.07 5.75
C VAL A 76 -0.31 -1.19 4.87
N PHE A 77 0.11 0.07 4.72
CA PHE A 77 -0.58 1.07 3.92
C PHE A 77 0.27 1.50 2.74
N ILE A 78 -0.27 1.41 1.52
CA ILE A 78 0.33 2.00 0.33
C ILE A 78 -0.41 3.31 0.02
N MET A 79 0.34 4.41 0.03
CA MET A 79 -0.20 5.75 -0.10
C MET A 79 0.62 6.58 -1.07
N ALA A 80 -0.02 7.50 -1.78
CA ALA A 80 0.68 8.47 -2.61
C ALA A 80 -0.04 9.81 -2.57
N GLU A 81 0.59 10.83 -1.98
CA GLU A 81 -0.09 12.10 -1.73
C GLU A 81 -0.54 12.80 -3.00
N ASN A 82 0.31 12.86 -4.01
CA ASN A 82 0.09 13.61 -5.24
C ASN A 82 0.10 12.70 -6.49
N ASN A 83 -0.06 11.39 -6.31
CA ASN A 83 0.06 10.39 -7.37
C ASN A 83 -0.98 9.27 -7.24
N GLN A 84 -2.25 9.65 -7.23
CA GLN A 84 -3.36 8.71 -7.07
C GLN A 84 -3.48 7.72 -8.24
N GLU A 85 -3.03 8.10 -9.44
CA GLU A 85 -2.97 7.20 -10.59
C GLU A 85 -2.06 5.99 -10.33
N CYS A 86 -0.93 6.19 -9.66
CA CYS A 86 -0.06 5.10 -9.22
C CYS A 86 -0.78 4.14 -8.26
N ILE A 87 -1.58 4.67 -7.32
CA ILE A 87 -2.36 3.84 -6.38
C ILE A 87 -3.43 3.01 -7.11
N PHE A 88 -4.13 3.58 -8.08
CA PHE A 88 -5.05 2.83 -8.95
C PHE A 88 -4.34 1.73 -9.75
N LYS A 89 -3.17 2.05 -10.31
CA LYS A 89 -2.40 1.09 -11.11
C LYS A 89 -1.89 -0.07 -10.25
N ILE A 90 -1.34 0.21 -9.06
CA ILE A 90 -0.94 -0.83 -8.10
C ILE A 90 -2.14 -1.72 -7.78
N ASN A 91 -3.30 -1.14 -7.41
CA ASN A 91 -4.50 -1.95 -7.15
C ASN A 91 -4.87 -2.85 -8.34
N SER A 92 -4.82 -2.33 -9.57
CA SER A 92 -5.17 -3.09 -10.78
C SER A 92 -4.22 -4.27 -11.03
N ILE A 93 -2.94 -4.13 -10.67
CA ILE A 93 -1.93 -5.21 -10.73
C ILE A 93 -2.22 -6.26 -9.65
N LEU A 94 -2.46 -5.81 -8.42
CA LEU A 94 -2.70 -6.71 -7.29
C LEU A 94 -3.98 -7.54 -7.48
N GLU A 95 -5.04 -6.97 -8.07
CA GLU A 95 -6.31 -7.67 -8.33
C GLU A 95 -6.17 -8.91 -9.22
N VAL A 96 -5.14 -8.97 -10.07
CA VAL A 96 -4.87 -10.10 -10.97
C VAL A 96 -3.67 -10.96 -10.54
N THR A 97 -3.01 -10.61 -9.43
CA THR A 97 -1.84 -11.32 -8.93
C THR A 97 -2.28 -12.37 -7.91
N GLU A 98 -1.95 -13.64 -8.15
CA GLU A 98 -2.47 -14.80 -7.37
C GLU A 98 -2.28 -14.71 -5.85
N ASN A 99 -1.21 -14.06 -5.39
CA ASN A 99 -0.90 -13.95 -3.95
C ASN A 99 -1.69 -12.85 -3.21
N PHE A 100 -2.53 -12.09 -3.93
CA PHE A 100 -3.23 -10.91 -3.43
C PHE A 100 -4.75 -11.06 -3.61
N GLU A 101 -5.49 -10.87 -2.54
CA GLU A 101 -6.95 -10.96 -2.53
C GLU A 101 -7.55 -9.63 -2.06
N LYS A 102 -8.30 -8.97 -2.95
CA LYS A 102 -9.03 -7.75 -2.62
C LYS A 102 -10.34 -8.09 -1.93
N GLU A 103 -10.59 -7.49 -0.78
CA GLU A 103 -11.89 -7.56 -0.13
C GLU A 103 -12.74 -6.31 -0.44
N ALA A 104 -14.05 -6.52 -0.57
CA ALA A 104 -15.00 -5.45 -0.84
C ALA A 104 -15.16 -4.56 0.39
N VAL A 105 -15.21 -3.24 0.16
CA VAL A 105 -15.35 -2.24 1.22
C VAL A 105 -16.58 -1.38 1.04
N ASP A 106 -17.15 -0.97 2.18
CA ASP A 106 -18.17 0.07 2.24
C ASP A 106 -17.50 1.43 2.49
N PHE A 107 -17.52 2.30 1.48
CA PHE A 107 -16.86 3.61 1.53
C PHE A 107 -17.47 4.56 2.57
N GLU A 108 -18.73 4.35 2.98
CA GLU A 108 -19.38 5.21 3.98
C GLU A 108 -18.69 5.11 5.35
N LYS A 109 -18.05 3.97 5.65
CA LYS A 109 -17.33 3.75 6.92
C LYS A 109 -16.11 4.66 7.10
N TYR A 110 -15.61 5.25 6.01
CA TYR A 110 -14.39 6.06 6.01
C TYR A 110 -14.66 7.57 5.98
N LYS A 111 -15.92 7.98 6.00
CA LYS A 111 -16.29 9.39 6.17
C LYS A 111 -16.16 9.78 7.64
N LEU A 112 -15.73 11.02 7.91
CA LEU A 112 -15.85 11.59 9.25
C LEU A 112 -17.34 11.73 9.59
N LYS A 113 -17.70 11.31 10.80
CA LYS A 113 -19.05 11.50 11.35
C LYS A 113 -19.28 12.94 11.77
#